data_AF-A0A848WUF3-F1
#
_entry.id   AF-A0A848WUF3-F1
#
_cell.length_a   1.000
_cell.length_b   1.000
_cell.length_c   1.000
_cell.angle_alpha   90.00
_cell.angle_beta   90.00
_cell.angle_gamma   90.00
#
_symmetry.space_group_name_H-M   'P 1'
#
loop_
_entity.id
_entity.type
_entity.pdbx_description
1 polymer ?
#
loop_
_entity_poly.entity_id
_entity_poly.type
_entity_poly.pdbx_seq_one_letter_code
_entity_poly.pdbx_strand_id
1 'polypeptide(L)'
;LSAGEGANITNTGEIVAQNADGSGGEILIDGGTTGTVDIQSGRVSADGRSGRNGGSVTVLGREINVGPTAEVTADGLRGGTIQLGAPGTTSSLDVQGKVSASGTTVGGEVNLYGASVSVTGDVLATGGTQGGRISV
;
A
#
# COMPACT_ATOMS: atom_id res chain seq x y z
N LEU A 1 8.02 -9.81 -1.94
CA LEU A 1 9.34 -9.37 -2.42
C LEU A 1 10.15 -8.88 -1.23
N SER A 2 11.24 -9.56 -0.89
CA SER A 2 12.21 -9.08 0.11
C SER A 2 13.59 -9.17 -0.53
N ALA A 3 14.33 -8.06 -0.52
CA ALA A 3 15.63 -7.98 -1.17
C ALA A 3 16.81 -7.99 -0.17
N GLY A 4 16.53 -8.23 1.11
CA GLY A 4 17.52 -8.21 2.20
C GLY A 4 17.69 -6.82 2.83
N GLU A 5 18.48 -6.75 3.90
CA GLU A 5 18.72 -5.50 4.62
C GLU A 5 19.45 -4.47 3.74
N GLY A 6 18.90 -3.26 3.64
CA GLY A 6 19.54 -2.17 2.90
C GLY A 6 19.29 -2.20 1.40
N ALA A 7 18.36 -3.02 0.93
CA ALA A 7 18.09 -3.14 -0.49
C ALA A 7 17.31 -1.95 -1.05
N ASN A 8 17.62 -1.58 -2.28
CA ASN A 8 16.82 -0.64 -3.06
C ASN A 8 15.86 -1.45 -3.94
N ILE A 9 14.57 -1.30 -3.69
CA ILE A 9 13.51 -1.94 -4.49
C ILE A 9 12.84 -0.86 -5.32
N THR A 10 12.84 -1.04 -6.64
CA THR A 10 12.13 -0.15 -7.56
C THR A 10 11.03 -0.93 -8.27
N ASN A 11 9.79 -0.46 -8.16
CA ASN A 11 8.66 -0.98 -8.92
C ASN A 11 8.25 -0.01 -10.03
N THR A 12 8.45 -0.43 -11.28
CA THR A 12 7.97 0.27 -12.49
C THR A 12 6.91 -0.52 -13.25
N GLY A 13 6.57 -1.73 -12.78
CA GLY A 13 5.65 -2.66 -13.42
C GLY A 13 4.44 -2.98 -12.54
N GLU A 14 3.93 -4.21 -12.64
CA GLU A 14 2.77 -4.66 -11.87
C GLU A 14 3.16 -5.74 -10.86
N ILE A 15 2.77 -5.55 -9.60
CA ILE A 15 2.84 -6.55 -8.54
C ILE A 15 1.41 -6.83 -8.11
N VAL A 16 0.89 -8.01 -8.44
CA VAL A 16 -0.50 -8.40 -8.14
C VAL A 16 -0.52 -9.66 -7.32
N ALA A 17 -1.32 -9.67 -6.25
CA ALA A 17 -1.64 -10.87 -5.50
C ALA A 17 -3.16 -11.05 -5.41
N GLN A 18 -3.64 -12.23 -5.78
CA GLN A 18 -5.06 -12.58 -5.74
C GLN A 18 -5.21 -14.06 -5.39
N ASN A 19 -6.15 -14.37 -4.50
CA ASN A 19 -6.49 -15.74 -4.14
C ASN A 19 -7.34 -16.40 -5.23
N ALA A 20 -7.38 -17.74 -5.22
CA ALA A 20 -8.14 -18.52 -6.20
C ALA A 20 -9.66 -18.24 -6.15
N ASP A 21 -10.19 -17.84 -4.99
CA ASP A 21 -11.60 -17.47 -4.81
C ASP A 21 -11.94 -16.05 -5.32
N GLY A 22 -10.92 -15.31 -5.78
CA GLY A 22 -11.02 -13.95 -6.27
C GLY A 22 -10.91 -12.86 -5.19
N SER A 23 -10.69 -13.20 -3.92
CA SER A 23 -10.30 -12.20 -2.91
C SER A 23 -8.87 -11.70 -3.15
N GLY A 24 -8.55 -10.52 -2.63
CA GLY A 24 -7.20 -9.99 -2.68
C GLY A 24 -6.21 -10.87 -1.91
N GLY A 25 -5.00 -11.02 -2.46
CA GLY A 25 -3.92 -11.77 -1.83
C GLY A 25 -3.12 -10.93 -0.84
N GLU A 26 -1.96 -11.43 -0.45
CA GLU A 26 -1.01 -10.72 0.42
C GLU A 26 0.22 -10.29 -0.38
N ILE A 27 0.59 -9.02 -0.26
CA ILE A 27 1.81 -8.46 -0.81
C ILE A 27 2.66 -7.90 0.32
N LEU A 28 3.88 -8.42 0.45
CA LEU A 28 4.93 -7.82 1.27
C LEU A 28 6.06 -7.31 0.36
N ILE A 29 6.41 -6.04 0.47
CA ILE A 29 7.58 -5.42 -0.15
C ILE A 29 8.46 -4.89 0.99
N ASP A 30 9.65 -5.44 1.15
CA ASP A 30 10.53 -5.11 2.26
C ASP A 30 11.96 -4.80 1.78
N GLY A 31 12.32 -3.52 1.85
CA GLY A 31 13.69 -3.01 1.62
C GLY A 31 14.57 -3.06 2.87
N GLY A 32 14.04 -3.50 4.01
CA GLY A 32 14.72 -3.52 5.30
C GLY A 32 14.83 -2.14 5.97
N THR A 33 15.47 -2.11 7.14
CA THR A 33 15.57 -0.94 8.02
C THR A 33 16.42 0.21 7.46
N THR A 34 17.24 -0.07 6.44
CA THR A 34 18.15 0.90 5.83
C THR A 34 17.91 1.11 4.34
N GLY A 35 17.11 0.25 3.71
CA GLY A 35 16.89 0.27 2.26
C GLY A 35 15.76 1.20 1.84
N THR A 36 15.57 1.31 0.53
CA THR A 36 14.55 2.18 -0.06
C THR A 36 13.54 1.35 -0.85
N VAL A 37 12.28 1.77 -0.82
CA VAL A 37 11.23 1.25 -1.70
C VAL A 37 10.66 2.40 -2.51
N ASP A 38 10.86 2.34 -3.82
CA ASP A 38 10.39 3.33 -4.77
C ASP A 38 9.36 2.72 -5.72
N ILE A 39 8.10 3.08 -5.54
CA ILE A 39 6.99 2.72 -6.43
C ILE A 39 6.78 3.92 -7.35
N GLN A 40 7.50 3.97 -8.48
CA GLN A 40 7.58 5.18 -9.32
C GLN A 40 6.31 5.39 -10.16
N SER A 41 6.09 4.47 -11.10
CA SER A 41 4.94 4.40 -12.00
C SER A 41 4.32 3.00 -11.99
N GLY A 42 4.77 2.15 -11.05
CA GLY A 42 4.29 0.80 -10.91
C GLY A 42 2.97 0.73 -10.15
N ARG A 43 2.30 -0.41 -10.31
CA ARG A 43 1.09 -0.76 -9.58
C ARG A 43 1.37 -1.91 -8.61
N VAL A 44 0.89 -1.77 -7.38
CA VAL A 44 0.90 -2.81 -6.34
C VAL A 44 -0.56 -3.06 -5.94
N SER A 45 -1.11 -4.20 -6.33
CA SER A 45 -2.54 -4.49 -6.19
C SER A 45 -2.80 -5.81 -5.48
N ALA A 46 -3.46 -5.71 -4.33
CA ALA A 46 -4.10 -6.81 -3.62
C ALA A 46 -5.63 -6.68 -3.73
N ASP A 47 -6.15 -6.25 -4.89
CA ASP A 47 -7.58 -6.02 -5.06
C ASP A 47 -8.37 -7.34 -5.10
N GLY A 48 -9.52 -7.32 -4.44
CA GLY A 48 -10.56 -8.33 -4.63
C GLY A 48 -11.30 -8.11 -5.95
N ARG A 49 -11.68 -9.20 -6.62
CA ARG A 49 -12.64 -9.14 -7.74
C ARG A 49 -14.00 -8.60 -7.25
N SER A 50 -14.88 -8.25 -8.19
CA SER A 50 -16.24 -7.81 -7.87
C SER A 50 -16.93 -8.77 -6.88
N GLY A 51 -17.43 -8.20 -5.77
CA GLY A 51 -18.06 -8.96 -4.69
C GLY A 51 -17.11 -9.70 -3.74
N ARG A 52 -15.78 -9.53 -3.88
CA ARG A 52 -14.76 -10.13 -3.02
C ARG A 52 -14.00 -9.08 -2.23
N ASN A 53 -13.50 -9.43 -1.05
CA ASN A 53 -12.77 -8.51 -0.19
C ASN A 53 -11.38 -8.19 -0.78
N GLY A 54 -10.89 -6.99 -0.50
CA GLY A 54 -9.49 -6.62 -0.72
C GLY A 54 -8.57 -7.41 0.20
N GLY A 55 -7.31 -7.50 -0.21
CA GLY A 55 -6.25 -8.24 0.48
C GLY A 55 -5.40 -7.33 1.36
N SER A 56 -4.12 -7.67 1.49
CA SER A 56 -3.16 -6.87 2.26
C SER A 56 -1.97 -6.43 1.43
N VAL A 57 -1.56 -5.19 1.61
CA VAL A 57 -0.30 -4.67 1.09
C VAL A 57 0.51 -4.10 2.24
N THR A 58 1.72 -4.61 2.42
CA THR A 58 2.69 -4.09 3.38
C THR A 58 3.95 -3.69 2.63
N VAL A 59 4.33 -2.41 2.77
CA VAL A 59 5.56 -1.86 2.21
C VAL A 59 6.41 -1.33 3.35
N LEU A 60 7.63 -1.84 3.47
CA LEU A 60 8.58 -1.50 4.52
C LEU A 60 9.91 -1.06 3.90
N GLY A 61 10.50 0.00 4.45
CA GLY A 61 11.81 0.51 4.05
C GLY A 61 12.25 1.65 4.98
N ARG A 62 13.49 2.09 4.92
CA ARG A 62 13.91 3.35 5.57
C ARG A 62 13.28 4.55 4.88
N GLU A 63 13.21 4.49 3.55
CA GLU A 63 12.60 5.51 2.71
C GLU A 63 11.58 4.82 1.79
N ILE A 64 10.37 5.35 1.74
CA ILE A 64 9.32 4.87 0.85
C ILE A 64 8.82 6.04 0.02
N ASN A 65 8.84 5.87 -1.29
CA ASN A 65 8.29 6.84 -2.24
C ASN A 65 7.19 6.17 -3.07
N VAL A 66 5.99 6.72 -3.04
CA VAL A 66 4.90 6.38 -3.96
C VAL A 66 4.77 7.52 -4.95
N GLY A 67 5.36 7.35 -6.13
CA GLY A 67 5.44 8.35 -7.17
C GLY A 67 4.06 8.79 -7.69
N PRO A 68 3.98 9.94 -8.39
CA PRO A 68 2.72 10.63 -8.72
C PRO A 68 1.78 9.84 -9.63
N THR A 69 2.28 8.81 -10.31
CA THR A 69 1.49 7.93 -11.19
C THR A 69 1.38 6.51 -10.67
N ALA A 70 1.94 6.24 -9.49
CA ALA A 70 1.90 4.93 -8.87
C ALA A 70 0.57 4.69 -8.17
N GLU A 71 0.23 3.41 -8.07
CA GLU A 71 -0.98 2.95 -7.38
C GLU A 71 -0.64 1.83 -6.40
N VAL A 72 -1.08 1.97 -5.16
CA VAL A 72 -1.08 0.92 -4.15
C VAL A 72 -2.51 0.65 -3.72
N THR A 73 -3.05 -0.51 -4.07
CA THR A 73 -4.48 -0.79 -3.90
C THR A 73 -4.74 -2.12 -3.20
N ALA A 74 -5.77 -2.11 -2.36
CA ALA A 74 -6.36 -3.28 -1.70
C ALA A 74 -7.88 -3.09 -1.68
N ASP A 75 -8.47 -2.73 -2.82
CA ASP A 75 -9.90 -2.44 -2.96
C ASP A 75 -10.73 -3.73 -2.99
N GLY A 76 -12.01 -3.65 -2.63
CA GLY A 76 -12.91 -4.81 -2.72
C GLY A 76 -14.36 -4.54 -2.32
N LEU A 77 -15.12 -5.60 -2.02
CA LEU A 77 -16.45 -5.51 -1.38
C LEU A 77 -16.31 -4.88 0.01
N ARG A 78 -15.36 -5.40 0.79
CA ARG A 78 -14.77 -4.73 1.94
C ARG A 78 -13.35 -4.36 1.54
N GLY A 79 -12.93 -3.13 1.83
CA GLY A 79 -11.56 -2.70 1.62
C GLY A 79 -10.60 -3.53 2.46
N GLY A 80 -9.40 -3.74 1.93
CA GLY A 80 -8.32 -4.48 2.57
C GLY A 80 -7.52 -3.64 3.56
N THR A 81 -6.27 -4.05 3.77
CA THR A 81 -5.33 -3.33 4.65
C THR A 81 -4.12 -2.91 3.85
N ILE A 82 -3.76 -1.62 3.92
CA ILE A 82 -2.51 -1.10 3.40
C ILE A 82 -1.68 -0.56 4.54
N GLN A 83 -0.43 -0.99 4.61
CA GLN A 83 0.56 -0.51 5.57
C GLN A 83 1.79 -0.01 4.80
N LEU A 84 2.03 1.29 4.83
CA LEU A 84 3.25 1.90 4.31
C LEU A 84 4.07 2.39 5.51
N GLY A 85 5.14 1.67 5.79
CA GLY A 85 5.88 1.80 7.02
C GLY A 85 7.34 2.13 6.80
N ALA A 86 7.75 3.32 7.23
CA ALA A 86 9.13 3.71 7.24
C ALA A 86 9.69 3.68 8.69
N PRO A 87 10.03 2.51 9.27
CA PRO A 87 10.49 2.46 10.66
C PRO A 87 11.88 3.08 10.81
N GLY A 88 12.05 3.94 11.83
CA GLY A 88 13.32 4.61 12.12
C GLY A 88 13.12 6.05 12.56
N THR A 89 14.14 6.70 13.12
CA THR A 89 14.09 8.11 13.54
C THR A 89 14.48 9.08 12.42
N THR A 90 15.01 8.56 11.31
CA THR A 90 15.45 9.33 10.13
C THR A 90 14.77 8.84 8.85
N SER A 91 13.66 8.13 9.00
CA SER A 91 12.92 7.50 7.91
C SER A 91 11.90 8.47 7.31
N SER A 92 11.64 8.32 6.01
CA SER A 92 10.68 9.15 5.30
C SER A 92 9.70 8.32 4.48
N LEU A 93 8.44 8.72 4.53
CA LEU A 93 7.37 8.22 3.66
C LEU A 93 6.83 9.40 2.85
N ASP A 94 6.90 9.32 1.52
CA ASP A 94 6.31 10.31 0.62
C ASP A 94 5.29 9.64 -0.30
N VAL A 95 4.04 10.11 -0.24
CA VAL A 95 2.91 9.61 -1.02
C VAL A 95 2.44 10.70 -1.97
N GLN A 96 2.87 10.61 -3.22
CA GLN A 96 2.47 11.49 -4.32
C GLN A 96 1.41 10.83 -5.22
N GLY A 97 1.41 9.50 -5.29
CA GLY A 97 0.46 8.70 -6.05
C GLY A 97 -0.80 8.32 -5.25
N LYS A 98 -1.49 7.29 -5.73
CA LYS A 98 -2.74 6.80 -5.14
C LYS A 98 -2.49 5.64 -4.18
N VAL A 99 -3.07 5.72 -2.98
CA VAL A 99 -3.17 4.63 -2.01
C VAL A 99 -4.64 4.38 -1.68
N SER A 100 -5.18 3.19 -1.98
CA SER A 100 -6.61 2.91 -1.81
C SER A 100 -6.89 1.56 -1.17
N ALA A 101 -7.56 1.57 -0.02
CA ALA A 101 -8.18 0.42 0.61
C ALA A 101 -9.69 0.64 0.69
N SER A 102 -10.33 0.96 -0.44
CA SER A 102 -11.76 1.28 -0.48
C SER A 102 -12.61 0.03 -0.65
N GLY A 103 -13.78 0.04 -0.02
CA GLY A 103 -14.77 -1.01 -0.14
C GLY A 103 -16.05 -0.53 -0.79
N THR A 104 -16.75 -1.36 -1.56
CA THR A 104 -18.10 -0.99 -2.01
C THR A 104 -19.13 -1.01 -0.88
N THR A 105 -18.87 -1.76 0.20
CA THR A 105 -19.68 -1.79 1.43
C THR A 105 -18.96 -1.14 2.60
N VAL A 106 -17.82 -1.70 3.02
CA VAL A 106 -17.07 -1.25 4.20
C VAL A 106 -15.67 -0.84 3.76
N GLY A 107 -15.24 0.37 4.10
CA GLY A 107 -13.88 0.82 3.83
C GLY A 107 -12.84 0.02 4.61
N GLY A 108 -11.65 -0.07 4.05
CA GLY A 108 -10.51 -0.76 4.64
C GLY A 108 -9.71 0.13 5.59
N GLU A 109 -8.46 -0.28 5.80
CA GLU A 109 -7.53 0.42 6.68
C GLU A 109 -6.27 0.81 5.91
N VAL A 110 -5.87 2.08 6.03
CA VAL A 110 -4.59 2.57 5.54
C VAL A 110 -3.78 3.10 6.72
N ASN A 111 -2.63 2.50 6.96
CA ASN A 111 -1.68 2.89 8.00
C ASN A 111 -0.40 3.40 7.36
N LEU A 112 -0.15 4.69 7.51
CA LEU A 112 1.05 5.38 7.09
C LEU A 112 1.86 5.69 8.34
N TYR A 113 3.16 5.39 8.36
CA TYR A 113 4.00 5.81 9.48
C TYR A 113 5.46 5.97 9.08
N GLY A 114 6.14 6.88 9.77
CA GLY A 114 7.58 7.12 9.66
C GLY A 114 7.99 8.33 10.51
N ALA A 115 9.29 8.64 10.56
CA ALA A 115 9.74 9.85 11.26
C ALA A 115 9.24 11.12 10.57
N SER A 116 9.15 11.11 9.24
CA SER A 116 8.45 12.11 8.44
C SER A 116 7.49 11.45 7.48
N VAL A 117 6.24 11.91 7.44
CA VAL A 117 5.24 11.48 6.46
C VAL A 117 4.76 12.70 5.66
N SER A 118 4.85 12.59 4.34
CA SER A 118 4.36 13.58 3.37
C SER A 118 3.28 12.91 2.50
N VAL A 119 2.14 13.57 2.36
CA VAL A 119 1.04 13.11 1.50
C VAL A 119 0.58 14.27 0.63
N THR A 120 0.81 14.13 -0.66
CA THR A 120 0.36 15.08 -1.69
C THR A 120 -0.59 14.42 -2.70
N GLY A 121 -0.55 13.09 -2.82
CA GLY A 121 -1.49 12.28 -3.59
C GLY A 121 -2.75 11.90 -2.82
N ASP A 122 -3.49 10.95 -3.38
CA ASP A 122 -4.77 10.49 -2.83
C ASP A 122 -4.59 9.30 -1.89
N VAL A 123 -5.13 9.42 -0.68
CA VAL A 123 -5.23 8.31 0.28
C VAL A 123 -6.70 8.05 0.59
N LEU A 124 -7.18 6.86 0.22
CA LEU A 124 -8.60 6.51 0.23
C LEU A 124 -8.85 5.26 1.07
N ALA A 125 -9.73 5.38 2.06
CA ALA A 125 -10.29 4.26 2.80
C ALA A 125 -11.81 4.45 2.90
N THR A 126 -12.49 4.46 1.74
CA THR A 126 -13.92 4.80 1.68
C THR A 126 -14.78 3.55 1.69
N GLY A 127 -16.03 3.67 2.13
CA GLY A 127 -17.01 2.60 2.02
C GLY A 127 -18.44 3.11 1.85
N GLY A 128 -19.26 2.33 1.14
CA GLY A 128 -20.64 2.71 0.80
C GLY A 128 -21.61 2.70 1.98
N THR A 129 -21.45 1.76 2.92
CA THR A 129 -22.28 1.64 4.13
C THR A 129 -21.53 1.99 5.41
N GLN A 130 -20.20 1.80 5.43
CA GLN A 130 -19.32 2.19 6.53
C GLN A 130 -18.00 2.68 5.97
N GLY A 131 -17.53 3.85 6.41
CA GLY A 131 -16.21 4.37 6.05
C GLY A 131 -15.06 3.50 6.57
N GLY A 132 -13.87 3.67 6.01
CA GLY A 132 -12.64 3.03 6.48
C GLY A 132 -11.87 3.91 7.45
N ARG A 133 -10.64 3.50 7.75
CA ARG A 133 -9.73 4.20 8.64
C ARG A 133 -8.44 4.57 7.91
N ILE A 134 -7.99 5.81 8.12
CA ILE A 134 -6.65 6.26 7.73
C ILE A 134 -5.94 6.69 9.01
N SER A 135 -4.75 6.15 9.25
CA SER A 135 -3.84 6.57 10.31
C SER A 135 -2.53 7.06 9.69
N VAL A 136 -1.99 8.15 10.23
CA VAL A 136 -0.73 8.78 9.81
C VAL A 136 0.11 9.10 11.04
#